data_AF-A0A7C7QSD9-F1
#
_entry.id   AF-A0A7C7QSD9-F1
#
_cell.length_a   1.000
_cell.length_b   1.000
_cell.length_c   1.000
_cell.angle_alpha   90.00
_cell.angle_beta   90.00
_cell.angle_gamma   90.00
#
_symmetry.space_group_name_H-M   'P 1'
#
loop_
_entity.id
_entity.type
_entity.pdbx_description
1 polymer ?
#
loop_
_entity_poly.entity_id
_entity_poly.type
_entity_poly.pdbx_seq_one_letter_code
_entity_poly.pdbx_strand_id
1 'polypeptide(L)'
;MKGRHWSIIAILVLLNYLVFSQLIVLVVESNKPAPTPTRTPKPTFTPTFTPSPIPPPPTPTPLPTPTPTRVVPPTDTPTPEGGPTSAPPPEATATPVPPTATPQPASPTAVPPTATETSPTATPVPTTPPSGSQYQYRLGRTVTCTPNCGSTGVKGVVYDVNANYVSGLIVKVWTDGWCCGEDETSIYEPYEVTLYPGPKGGHWYVAVYSHDGSTQLSDVVDVYTDGKPCEPSSSGCQWPVVDFVAKW
;
A
#
# COMPACT_ATOMS: atom_id res chain seq x y z
N MET A 1 -26.04 -30.38 83.06
CA MET A 1 -25.45 -30.70 81.74
C MET A 1 -26.29 -30.26 80.52
N LYS A 2 -27.58 -29.91 80.65
CA LYS A 2 -28.44 -29.49 79.52
C LYS A 2 -28.06 -28.16 78.84
N GLY A 3 -27.55 -27.16 79.59
CA GLY A 3 -27.23 -25.84 79.00
C GLY A 3 -26.07 -25.84 77.99
N ARG A 4 -25.07 -26.73 78.17
CA ARG A 4 -23.93 -26.83 77.25
C ARG A 4 -24.34 -27.39 75.87
N HIS A 5 -25.28 -28.33 75.83
CA HIS A 5 -25.76 -28.91 74.57
C HIS A 5 -26.53 -27.88 73.73
N TRP A 6 -27.39 -27.08 74.36
CA TRP A 6 -28.13 -26.03 73.66
C TRP A 6 -27.22 -24.93 73.12
N SER A 7 -26.17 -24.58 73.85
CA SER A 7 -25.17 -23.62 73.37
C SER A 7 -24.41 -24.14 72.14
N ILE A 8 -24.03 -25.41 72.12
CA ILE A 8 -23.36 -26.01 70.95
C ILE A 8 -24.28 -26.02 69.73
N ILE A 9 -25.56 -26.40 69.91
CA ILE A 9 -26.54 -26.40 68.81
C ILE A 9 -26.75 -24.98 68.27
N ALA A 10 -26.90 -23.98 69.14
CA ALA A 10 -27.06 -22.58 68.72
C ALA A 10 -25.84 -22.08 67.92
N ILE A 11 -24.62 -22.43 68.35
CA ILE A 11 -23.40 -22.06 67.64
C ILE A 11 -23.31 -22.73 66.26
N LEU A 12 -23.67 -24.01 66.15
CA LEU A 12 -23.66 -24.72 64.87
C LEU A 12 -24.67 -24.15 63.88
N VAL A 13 -25.87 -23.80 64.34
CA VAL A 13 -26.89 -23.16 63.50
C VAL A 13 -26.41 -21.78 63.04
N LEU A 14 -25.80 -20.99 63.92
CA LEU A 14 -25.25 -19.68 63.57
C LEU A 14 -24.11 -19.78 62.55
N LEU A 15 -23.17 -20.70 62.73
CA LEU A 15 -22.08 -20.95 61.79
C LEU A 15 -22.60 -21.37 60.42
N ASN A 16 -23.58 -22.28 60.40
CA ASN A 16 -24.20 -22.72 59.16
C ASN A 16 -24.88 -21.56 58.43
N TYR A 17 -25.64 -20.74 59.16
CA TYR A 17 -26.29 -19.54 58.62
C TYR A 17 -25.27 -18.55 58.02
N LEU A 18 -24.15 -18.29 58.70
CA LEU A 18 -23.11 -17.40 58.21
C LEU A 18 -22.47 -17.92 56.92
N VAL A 19 -22.19 -19.22 56.82
CA VAL A 19 -21.63 -19.81 55.59
C VAL A 19 -22.61 -19.71 54.42
N PHE A 20 -23.90 -20.03 54.65
CA PHE A 20 -24.91 -19.93 53.60
C PHE A 20 -25.18 -18.49 53.17
N SER A 21 -25.16 -17.51 54.08
CA SER A 21 -25.38 -16.10 53.69
C SER A 21 -24.25 -15.58 52.79
N GLN A 22 -23.00 -15.93 53.09
CA GLN A 22 -21.84 -15.55 52.26
C GLN A 22 -21.92 -16.20 50.88
N LEU A 23 -22.34 -17.47 50.80
CA LEU A 23 -22.50 -18.17 49.52
C LEU A 23 -23.59 -17.53 48.64
N ILE A 24 -24.70 -17.13 49.24
CA ILE A 24 -25.81 -16.46 48.53
C ILE A 24 -25.36 -15.12 47.94
N VAL A 25 -24.62 -14.30 48.71
CA VAL A 25 -24.10 -13.02 48.21
C VAL A 25 -23.19 -13.23 46.99
N LEU A 26 -22.31 -14.23 47.04
CA LEU A 26 -21.38 -14.52 45.94
C LEU A 26 -22.09 -14.98 44.65
N VAL A 27 -23.17 -15.76 44.79
CA VAL A 27 -24.01 -16.18 43.67
C VAL A 27 -24.78 -14.98 43.07
N VAL A 28 -25.29 -14.07 43.89
CA VAL A 28 -26.00 -12.87 43.41
C VAL A 28 -25.05 -11.92 42.67
N GLU A 29 -23.81 -11.76 43.15
CA GLU A 29 -22.84 -10.89 42.46
C GLU A 29 -22.35 -11.48 41.14
N SER A 30 -22.19 -12.81 41.05
CA SER A 30 -21.76 -13.48 39.82
C SER A 30 -22.78 -13.39 38.68
N ASN A 31 -24.06 -13.15 39.00
CA ASN A 31 -25.14 -13.02 38.01
C ASN A 31 -25.39 -11.58 37.55
N LYS A 32 -24.59 -10.60 37.97
CA LYS A 32 -24.70 -9.25 37.40
C LYS A 32 -24.31 -9.32 35.92
N PRO A 33 -25.19 -8.92 34.98
CA PRO A 33 -24.84 -8.87 33.57
C PRO A 33 -23.60 -7.98 33.41
N ALA A 34 -22.57 -8.52 32.76
CA ALA A 34 -21.43 -7.70 32.36
C ALA A 34 -21.98 -6.52 31.54
N PRO A 35 -21.58 -5.27 31.84
CA PRO A 35 -22.06 -4.13 31.09
C PRO A 35 -21.74 -4.36 29.62
N THR A 36 -22.78 -4.40 28.78
CA THR A 36 -22.61 -4.53 27.34
C THR A 36 -21.79 -3.32 26.88
N PRO A 37 -20.65 -3.50 26.19
CA PRO A 37 -19.86 -2.37 25.71
C PRO A 37 -20.73 -1.50 24.80
N THR A 38 -20.99 -0.27 25.23
CA THR A 38 -21.72 0.71 24.42
C THR A 38 -20.84 1.11 23.25
N ARG A 39 -21.26 0.81 22.02
CA ARG A 39 -20.54 1.21 20.81
C ARG A 39 -20.52 2.74 20.72
N THR A 40 -19.32 3.32 20.72
CA THR A 40 -19.14 4.72 20.35
C THR A 40 -19.48 4.86 18.87
N PRO A 41 -20.39 5.78 18.46
CA PRO A 41 -20.71 5.97 17.06
C PRO A 41 -19.46 6.42 16.29
N LYS A 42 -19.16 5.75 15.18
CA LYS A 42 -18.04 6.12 14.29
C LYS A 42 -18.30 7.54 13.77
N PRO A 43 -17.31 8.46 13.84
CA PRO A 43 -17.48 9.79 13.29
C PRO A 43 -17.82 9.68 11.80
N THR A 44 -18.95 10.26 11.41
CA THR A 44 -19.37 10.32 10.01
C THR A 44 -18.61 11.47 9.36
N PHE A 45 -17.53 11.15 8.65
CA PHE A 45 -16.87 12.14 7.79
C PHE A 45 -17.68 12.28 6.52
N THR A 46 -18.15 13.48 6.23
CA THR A 46 -18.72 13.81 4.91
C THR A 46 -17.53 14.03 3.97
N PRO A 47 -17.35 13.25 2.91
CA PRO A 47 -16.28 13.47 1.96
C PRO A 47 -16.55 14.79 1.22
N THR A 48 -15.74 15.80 1.48
CA THR A 48 -15.69 17.01 0.66
C THR A 48 -14.96 16.64 -0.62
N PHE A 49 -15.70 16.43 -1.71
CA PHE A 49 -15.10 16.28 -3.03
C PHE A 49 -14.50 17.62 -3.44
N THR A 50 -13.19 17.77 -3.30
CA THR A 50 -12.46 18.85 -3.96
C THR A 50 -12.57 18.60 -5.47
N PRO A 51 -13.14 19.52 -6.27
CA PRO A 51 -13.19 19.35 -7.71
C PRO A 51 -11.77 19.20 -8.24
N SER A 52 -11.52 18.11 -8.98
CA SER A 52 -10.24 17.89 -9.65
C SER A 52 -9.97 19.05 -10.60
N PRO A 53 -8.76 19.64 -10.61
CA PRO A 53 -8.43 20.71 -11.55
C PRO A 53 -8.65 20.21 -12.98
N ILE A 54 -9.40 20.97 -13.76
CA ILE A 54 -9.60 20.69 -15.19
C ILE A 54 -8.20 20.73 -15.83
N PRO A 55 -7.78 19.66 -16.55
CA PRO A 55 -6.49 19.67 -17.22
C PRO A 55 -6.44 20.83 -18.22
N PRO A 56 -5.30 21.54 -18.32
CA PRO A 56 -5.16 22.59 -19.31
C PRO A 56 -5.37 22.02 -20.72
N PRO A 57 -5.93 22.81 -21.65
CA PRO A 57 -6.09 22.38 -23.03
C PRO A 57 -4.74 21.96 -23.61
N PRO A 58 -4.70 20.95 -24.50
CA PRO A 58 -3.46 20.48 -25.10
C PRO A 58 -2.74 21.64 -25.79
N THR A 59 -1.48 21.85 -25.45
CA THR A 59 -0.61 22.80 -26.15
C THR A 59 -0.55 22.39 -27.62
N PRO A 60 -0.77 23.31 -28.59
CA PRO A 60 -0.68 22.98 -30.00
C PRO A 60 0.70 22.41 -30.30
N THR A 61 0.75 21.23 -30.93
CA THR A 61 1.98 20.62 -31.40
C THR A 61 2.65 21.57 -32.40
N PRO A 62 3.95 21.90 -32.25
CA PRO A 62 4.63 22.74 -33.22
C PRO A 62 4.57 22.09 -34.59
N LEU A 63 4.09 22.85 -35.59
CA LEU A 63 4.09 22.43 -36.99
C LEU A 63 5.55 22.15 -37.40
N PRO A 64 5.85 21.08 -38.16
CA PRO A 64 7.21 20.82 -38.62
C PRO A 64 7.75 22.04 -39.36
N THR A 65 8.87 22.57 -38.88
CA THR A 65 9.63 23.62 -39.56
C THR A 65 10.06 23.09 -40.92
N PRO A 66 9.78 23.79 -42.04
CA PRO A 66 10.23 23.35 -43.36
C PRO A 66 11.74 23.18 -43.35
N THR A 67 12.22 22.00 -43.73
CA THR A 67 13.65 21.73 -43.88
C THR A 67 14.20 22.64 -44.96
N PRO A 68 15.27 23.42 -44.70
CA PRO A 68 15.85 24.31 -45.71
C PRO A 68 16.29 23.48 -46.91
N THR A 69 15.70 23.77 -48.08
CA THR A 69 16.12 23.17 -49.33
C THR A 69 17.52 23.70 -49.64
N ARG A 70 18.49 22.80 -49.80
CA ARG A 70 19.87 23.14 -50.14
C ARG A 70 19.89 23.91 -51.45
N VAL A 71 20.12 25.21 -51.38
CA VAL A 71 20.38 26.05 -52.55
C VAL A 71 21.71 25.59 -53.14
N VAL A 72 21.67 25.04 -54.36
CA VAL A 72 22.88 24.72 -55.13
C VAL A 72 23.48 26.06 -55.54
N PRO A 73 24.75 26.35 -55.20
CA PRO A 73 25.37 27.63 -55.57
C PRO A 73 25.49 27.73 -57.11
N PRO A 74 25.20 28.91 -57.68
CA PRO A 74 25.44 29.15 -59.10
C PRO A 74 26.94 29.06 -59.40
N THR A 75 27.28 28.42 -60.51
CA THR A 75 28.65 28.32 -61.02
C THR A 75 29.18 29.70 -61.42
N ASP A 76 30.32 30.09 -60.86
CA ASP A 76 30.94 31.40 -61.07
C ASP A 76 31.27 31.63 -62.56
N THR A 77 30.72 32.72 -63.09
CA THR A 77 31.11 33.31 -64.38
C THR A 77 32.12 34.43 -64.08
N PRO A 78 33.34 34.41 -64.64
CA PRO A 78 34.32 35.45 -64.38
C PRO A 78 34.03 36.69 -65.23
N THR A 79 33.96 37.88 -64.64
CA THR A 79 34.04 39.18 -65.38
C THR A 79 34.33 40.33 -64.41
N PRO A 80 34.83 41.50 -64.88
CA PRO A 80 36.16 41.97 -64.51
C PRO A 80 36.16 43.29 -63.71
N GLU A 81 37.34 43.52 -63.17
CA GLU A 81 37.97 44.74 -62.69
C GLU A 81 37.44 46.09 -63.21
N GLY A 82 37.15 47.02 -62.28
CA GLY A 82 37.04 48.45 -62.59
C GLY A 82 36.40 49.33 -61.49
N GLY A 83 37.23 50.11 -60.79
CA GLY A 83 36.90 51.50 -60.41
C GLY A 83 36.47 51.78 -58.96
N PRO A 84 37.19 52.65 -58.20
CA PRO A 84 36.91 52.93 -56.80
C PRO A 84 35.92 54.10 -56.62
N THR A 85 35.02 53.97 -55.64
CA THR A 85 34.29 55.12 -55.06
C THR A 85 34.42 55.04 -53.55
N SER A 86 35.07 56.06 -52.98
CA SER A 86 35.38 56.22 -51.57
C SER A 86 34.12 56.46 -50.74
N ALA A 87 33.84 55.53 -49.82
CA ALA A 87 32.78 55.58 -48.81
C ALA A 87 33.35 55.98 -47.43
N PRO A 88 32.56 56.63 -46.55
CA PRO A 88 33.02 57.35 -45.36
C PRO A 88 33.63 56.45 -44.26
N PRO A 89 34.40 57.04 -43.33
CA PRO A 89 35.14 56.30 -42.30
C PRO A 89 34.19 55.53 -41.36
N PRO A 90 34.39 54.21 -41.17
CA PRO A 90 33.60 53.44 -40.23
C PRO A 90 33.96 53.81 -38.79
N GLU A 91 32.91 53.95 -37.99
CA GLU A 91 32.93 54.15 -36.56
C GLU A 91 33.68 52.99 -35.86
N ALA A 92 34.47 53.33 -34.85
CA ALA A 92 35.36 52.39 -34.15
C ALA A 92 34.56 51.22 -33.58
N THR A 93 34.66 50.08 -34.25
CA THR A 93 34.08 48.81 -33.81
C THR A 93 34.87 48.33 -32.59
N ALA A 94 34.16 48.11 -31.48
CA ALA A 94 34.75 47.58 -30.25
C ALA A 94 35.47 46.26 -30.55
N THR A 95 36.75 46.20 -30.18
CA THR A 95 37.57 45.00 -30.28
C THR A 95 36.87 43.83 -29.59
N PRO A 96 36.56 42.73 -30.30
CA PRO A 96 35.97 41.57 -29.66
C PRO A 96 36.93 41.04 -28.61
N VAL A 97 36.45 40.94 -27.37
CA VAL A 97 37.17 40.29 -26.28
C VAL A 97 37.52 38.87 -26.76
N PRO A 98 38.80 38.46 -26.66
CA PRO A 98 39.21 37.12 -27.09
C PRO A 98 38.37 36.07 -26.36
N PRO A 99 37.95 34.99 -27.05
CA PRO A 99 37.12 33.97 -26.44
C PRO A 99 37.83 33.45 -25.19
N THR A 100 37.17 33.61 -24.04
CA THR A 100 37.59 32.96 -22.81
C THR A 100 37.67 31.47 -23.10
N ALA A 101 38.82 30.86 -22.86
CA ALA A 101 39.05 29.44 -23.09
C ALA A 101 37.90 28.65 -22.47
N THR A 102 37.09 28.04 -23.32
CA THR A 102 36.03 27.14 -22.88
C THR A 102 36.71 26.04 -22.06
N PRO A 103 36.32 25.82 -20.79
CA PRO A 103 36.94 24.79 -19.98
C PRO A 103 36.87 23.47 -20.74
N GLN A 104 38.04 22.85 -20.91
CA GLN A 104 38.16 21.54 -21.51
C GLN A 104 37.17 20.62 -20.79
N PRO A 105 36.30 19.90 -21.53
CA PRO A 105 35.34 18.99 -20.93
C PRO A 105 36.06 18.10 -19.94
N ALA A 106 35.58 18.08 -18.69
CA ALA A 106 36.13 17.19 -17.68
C ALA A 106 36.23 15.79 -18.28
N SER A 107 37.42 15.20 -18.21
CA SER A 107 37.66 13.83 -18.64
C SER A 107 36.52 12.96 -18.09
N PRO A 108 35.84 12.15 -18.93
CA PRO A 108 34.70 11.37 -18.50
C PRO A 108 35.10 10.60 -17.25
N THR A 109 34.51 10.97 -16.11
CA THR A 109 34.62 10.18 -14.90
C THR A 109 34.11 8.80 -15.29
N ALA A 110 34.95 7.78 -15.13
CA ALA A 110 34.59 6.41 -15.47
C ALA A 110 33.21 6.14 -14.87
N VAL A 111 32.21 5.94 -15.74
CA VAL A 111 30.87 5.62 -15.32
C VAL A 111 31.02 4.35 -14.48
N PRO A 112 30.66 4.35 -13.19
CA PRO A 112 30.69 3.13 -12.39
C PRO A 112 29.91 2.05 -13.16
N PRO A 113 30.39 0.80 -13.17
CA PRO A 113 29.82 -0.24 -14.03
C PRO A 113 28.31 -0.20 -13.88
N THR A 114 27.63 0.09 -15.00
CA THR A 114 26.18 -0.07 -15.11
C THR A 114 25.89 -1.43 -14.53
N ALA A 115 25.14 -1.46 -13.42
CA ALA A 115 24.72 -2.72 -12.81
C ALA A 115 24.07 -3.51 -13.94
N THR A 116 24.75 -4.55 -14.41
CA THR A 116 24.19 -5.53 -15.33
C THR A 116 22.85 -5.90 -14.71
N GLU A 117 21.76 -5.54 -15.39
CA GLU A 117 20.44 -6.01 -15.02
C GLU A 117 20.57 -7.53 -14.97
N THR A 118 20.65 -8.07 -13.75
CA THR A 118 20.63 -9.49 -13.53
C THR A 118 19.34 -9.96 -14.17
N SER A 119 19.48 -10.79 -15.20
CA SER A 119 18.41 -11.54 -15.83
C SER A 119 17.35 -11.87 -14.79
N PRO A 120 16.05 -11.59 -15.04
CA PRO A 120 15.02 -11.73 -14.03
C PRO A 120 15.18 -13.10 -13.38
N THR A 121 15.53 -13.09 -12.08
CA THR A 121 15.52 -14.29 -11.26
C THR A 121 14.17 -14.93 -11.50
N ALA A 122 14.18 -16.16 -12.02
CA ALA A 122 12.95 -16.88 -12.31
C ALA A 122 12.04 -16.74 -11.10
N THR A 123 10.89 -16.08 -11.31
CA THR A 123 9.84 -15.96 -10.29
C THR A 123 9.65 -17.37 -9.74
N PRO A 124 9.87 -17.60 -8.44
CA PRO A 124 9.73 -18.94 -7.89
C PRO A 124 8.35 -19.44 -8.30
N VAL A 125 8.31 -20.60 -8.97
CA VAL A 125 7.05 -21.25 -9.30
C VAL A 125 6.30 -21.36 -7.97
N PRO A 126 5.07 -20.81 -7.86
CA PRO A 126 4.30 -20.88 -6.64
C PRO A 126 4.28 -22.32 -6.19
N THR A 127 4.88 -22.59 -5.02
CA THR A 127 4.89 -23.93 -4.47
C THR A 127 3.42 -24.24 -4.19
N THR A 128 2.81 -25.08 -5.01
CA THR A 128 1.43 -25.51 -4.82
C THR A 128 1.30 -25.98 -3.38
N PRO A 129 0.49 -25.29 -2.54
CA PRO A 129 0.39 -25.63 -1.14
C PRO A 129 -0.04 -27.10 -1.01
N PRO A 130 0.48 -27.83 -0.02
CA PRO A 130 0.22 -29.25 0.15
C PRO A 130 -1.28 -29.52 0.07
N SER A 131 -1.68 -30.39 -0.85
CA SER A 131 -3.06 -30.72 -1.16
C SER A 131 -3.73 -31.36 0.07
N GLY A 132 -4.35 -30.52 0.89
CA GLY A 132 -5.00 -30.90 2.15
C GLY A 132 -4.82 -29.84 3.23
N SER A 133 -5.04 -28.57 2.90
CA SER A 133 -4.94 -27.48 3.88
C SER A 133 -5.89 -27.72 5.05
N GLN A 134 -5.33 -27.92 6.24
CA GLN A 134 -6.01 -28.07 7.53
C GLN A 134 -6.71 -26.79 8.01
N TYR A 135 -6.44 -25.68 7.34
CA TYR A 135 -6.95 -24.37 7.72
C TYR A 135 -8.44 -24.22 7.38
N GLN A 136 -9.16 -23.50 8.25
CA GLN A 136 -10.61 -23.29 8.12
C GLN A 136 -10.95 -22.38 6.93
N TYR A 137 -10.06 -21.48 6.55
CA TYR A 137 -10.23 -20.53 5.46
C TYR A 137 -9.29 -20.86 4.29
N ARG A 138 -9.73 -20.54 3.08
CA ARG A 138 -8.92 -20.58 1.85
C ARG A 138 -9.08 -19.27 1.08
N LEU A 139 -8.24 -19.07 0.07
CA LEU A 139 -8.45 -18.00 -0.91
C LEU A 139 -9.82 -18.20 -1.61
N GLY A 140 -10.70 -17.22 -1.47
CA GLY A 140 -12.07 -17.28 -1.95
C GLY A 140 -12.22 -16.89 -3.42
N ARG A 141 -11.37 -15.97 -3.90
CA ARG A 141 -11.35 -15.49 -5.28
C ARG A 141 -9.92 -15.25 -5.75
N THR A 142 -9.70 -15.21 -7.06
CA THR A 142 -8.41 -14.79 -7.63
C THR A 142 -8.07 -13.39 -7.15
N VAL A 143 -6.81 -13.18 -6.76
CA VAL A 143 -6.32 -11.87 -6.34
C VAL A 143 -6.48 -10.87 -7.47
N THR A 144 -7.14 -9.75 -7.20
CA THR A 144 -7.27 -8.63 -8.15
C THR A 144 -6.41 -7.46 -7.69
N CYS A 145 -6.06 -6.55 -8.59
CA CYS A 145 -5.15 -5.45 -8.30
C CYS A 145 -5.80 -4.10 -8.58
N THR A 146 -5.60 -3.13 -7.69
CA THR A 146 -5.98 -1.73 -7.92
C THR A 146 -4.72 -0.86 -7.97
N PRO A 147 -4.54 -0.03 -9.01
CA PRO A 147 -3.43 0.92 -9.06
C PRO A 147 -3.67 2.10 -8.11
N ASN A 148 -2.61 2.54 -7.43
CA ASN A 148 -2.65 3.66 -6.48
C ASN A 148 -1.26 4.31 -6.31
N CYS A 149 -1.10 5.56 -6.73
CA CYS A 149 0.14 6.30 -6.54
C CYS A 149 0.31 6.91 -5.13
N GLY A 150 -0.73 6.90 -4.29
CA GLY A 150 -0.69 7.50 -2.94
C GLY A 150 -0.20 6.54 -1.86
N SER A 151 -0.39 5.23 -2.05
CA SER A 151 -0.07 4.22 -1.05
C SER A 151 0.02 2.82 -1.65
N THR A 152 0.73 1.95 -0.93
CA THR A 152 0.77 0.50 -1.17
C THR A 152 0.17 -0.21 0.04
N GLY A 153 -0.69 -1.19 -0.19
CA GLY A 153 -1.37 -1.91 0.88
C GLY A 153 -1.98 -3.22 0.39
N VAL A 154 -2.65 -3.93 1.29
CA VAL A 154 -3.48 -5.10 0.98
C VAL A 154 -4.87 -4.85 1.53
N LYS A 155 -5.90 -5.24 0.80
CA LYS A 155 -7.27 -5.19 1.30
C LYS A 155 -8.06 -6.43 0.94
N GLY A 156 -9.23 -6.62 1.54
CA GLY A 156 -10.11 -7.72 1.15
C GLY A 156 -11.23 -7.98 2.13
N VAL A 157 -11.92 -9.09 1.92
CA VAL A 157 -13.03 -9.53 2.76
C VAL A 157 -12.86 -10.98 3.19
N VAL A 158 -13.30 -11.30 4.41
CA VAL A 158 -13.40 -12.68 4.87
C VAL A 158 -14.87 -13.11 4.93
N TYR A 159 -15.19 -14.21 4.27
CA TYR A 159 -16.53 -14.77 4.14
C TYR A 159 -16.67 -16.10 4.87
N ASP A 160 -17.86 -16.38 5.42
CA ASP A 160 -18.23 -17.72 5.87
C ASP A 160 -18.64 -18.60 4.66
N VAL A 161 -19.03 -19.86 4.93
CA VAL A 161 -19.48 -20.80 3.89
C VAL A 161 -20.77 -20.38 3.19
N ASN A 162 -21.54 -19.47 3.77
CA ASN A 162 -22.80 -18.95 3.25
C ASN A 162 -22.62 -17.58 2.57
N ALA A 163 -21.37 -17.16 2.33
CA ALA A 163 -21.02 -15.85 1.78
C ALA A 163 -21.43 -14.64 2.65
N ASN A 164 -21.62 -14.83 3.95
CA ASN A 164 -21.76 -13.72 4.89
C ASN A 164 -20.39 -13.18 5.30
N TYR A 165 -20.33 -11.88 5.60
CA TYR A 165 -19.13 -11.26 6.16
C TYR A 165 -18.82 -11.83 7.54
N VAL A 166 -17.56 -12.21 7.76
CA VAL A 166 -17.04 -12.60 9.07
C VAL A 166 -16.31 -11.42 9.69
N SER A 167 -16.63 -11.12 10.95
CA SER A 167 -15.95 -10.09 11.73
C SER A 167 -15.18 -10.69 12.91
N GLY A 168 -14.20 -9.95 13.40
CA GLY A 168 -13.45 -10.31 14.61
C GLY A 168 -12.25 -11.21 14.36
N LEU A 169 -11.96 -11.60 13.11
CA LEU A 169 -10.70 -12.25 12.74
C LEU A 169 -9.62 -11.22 12.47
N ILE A 170 -8.36 -11.60 12.68
CA ILE A 170 -7.20 -10.75 12.38
C ILE A 170 -6.62 -11.16 11.03
N VAL A 171 -6.39 -10.21 10.14
CA VAL A 171 -5.60 -10.43 8.92
C VAL A 171 -4.21 -9.87 9.13
N LYS A 172 -3.19 -10.71 8.94
CA LYS A 172 -1.79 -10.30 9.04
C LYS A 172 -1.16 -10.26 7.65
N VAL A 173 -0.32 -9.24 7.45
CA VAL A 173 0.48 -9.05 6.23
C VAL A 173 1.93 -8.88 6.64
N TRP A 174 2.83 -9.62 6.02
CA TRP A 174 4.27 -9.53 6.29
C TRP A 174 5.10 -9.75 5.04
N THR A 175 6.40 -9.53 5.14
CA THR A 175 7.39 -9.86 4.10
C THR A 175 8.67 -10.36 4.77
N ASP A 176 9.62 -10.86 3.99
CA ASP A 176 10.88 -11.37 4.52
C ASP A 176 11.66 -10.24 5.23
N GLY A 177 11.94 -10.43 6.52
CA GLY A 177 12.67 -9.46 7.33
C GLY A 177 11.83 -8.27 7.85
N TRP A 178 10.53 -8.21 7.58
CA TRP A 178 9.63 -7.23 8.21
C TRP A 178 8.36 -7.90 8.72
N CYS A 179 8.10 -7.71 10.01
CA CYS A 179 6.90 -8.15 10.70
C CYS A 179 6.24 -6.90 11.29
N CYS A 180 4.93 -6.67 11.21
CA CYS A 180 3.85 -7.11 10.32
C CYS A 180 2.87 -5.93 10.26
N GLY A 181 2.01 -5.87 9.25
CA GLY A 181 0.79 -5.06 9.32
C GLY A 181 -0.38 -5.97 9.68
N GLU A 182 -1.32 -5.47 10.49
CA GLU A 182 -2.53 -6.23 10.83
C GLU A 182 -3.76 -5.35 10.86
N ASP A 183 -4.91 -5.96 10.59
CA ASP A 183 -6.22 -5.32 10.69
C ASP A 183 -7.29 -6.35 11.11
N GLU A 184 -8.34 -5.88 11.78
CA GLU A 184 -9.46 -6.70 12.24
C GLU A 184 -10.61 -6.66 11.23
N THR A 185 -11.08 -7.84 10.84
CA THR A 185 -12.20 -7.99 9.91
C THR A 185 -13.50 -7.42 10.48
N SER A 186 -14.31 -6.81 9.60
CA SER A 186 -15.56 -6.15 9.94
C SER A 186 -16.68 -6.59 9.00
N ILE A 187 -17.93 -6.52 9.48
CA ILE A 187 -19.11 -6.75 8.62
C ILE A 187 -19.48 -5.54 7.75
N TYR A 188 -18.88 -4.38 8.01
CA TYR A 188 -19.24 -3.12 7.34
C TYR A 188 -18.24 -2.68 6.28
N GLU A 189 -16.97 -3.01 6.48
CA GLU A 189 -15.86 -2.53 5.66
C GLU A 189 -14.88 -3.68 5.42
N PRO A 190 -14.23 -3.72 4.24
CA PRO A 190 -13.12 -4.64 4.01
C PRO A 190 -11.98 -4.32 4.99
N TYR A 191 -11.16 -5.32 5.30
CA TYR A 191 -9.91 -5.05 6.02
C TYR A 191 -8.95 -4.30 5.08
N GLU A 192 -8.15 -3.40 5.62
CA GLU A 192 -7.16 -2.61 4.87
C GLU A 192 -5.86 -2.44 5.66
N VAL A 193 -4.78 -3.06 5.17
CA VAL A 193 -3.45 -2.96 5.76
C VAL A 193 -2.58 -2.08 4.87
N THR A 194 -2.31 -0.84 5.30
CA THR A 194 -1.37 0.05 4.60
C THR A 194 0.06 -0.32 4.92
N LEU A 195 0.86 -0.60 3.89
CA LEU A 195 2.24 -1.08 4.03
C LEU A 195 3.28 0.04 3.82
N TYR A 196 2.99 0.98 2.92
CA TYR A 196 3.93 2.05 2.58
C TYR A 196 3.23 3.30 2.03
N PRO A 197 3.72 4.52 2.33
CA PRO A 197 3.28 5.74 1.67
C PRO A 197 3.87 5.83 0.25
N GLY A 198 3.01 5.94 -0.76
CA GLY A 198 3.37 5.87 -2.18
C GLY A 198 3.44 4.45 -2.76
N PRO A 199 3.71 4.33 -4.07
CA PRO A 199 3.75 3.05 -4.75
C PRO A 199 5.10 2.36 -4.47
N LYS A 200 5.05 1.11 -4.04
CA LYS A 200 6.22 0.32 -3.66
C LYS A 200 6.08 -1.09 -4.18
N GLY A 201 7.06 -1.51 -4.98
CA GLY A 201 7.17 -2.90 -5.40
C GLY A 201 7.56 -3.79 -4.24
N GLY A 202 6.95 -4.97 -4.13
CA GLY A 202 7.23 -5.89 -3.03
C GLY A 202 6.55 -7.25 -3.18
N HIS A 203 7.03 -8.20 -2.38
CA HIS A 203 6.43 -9.52 -2.20
C HIS A 203 5.88 -9.60 -0.78
N TRP A 204 4.62 -9.97 -0.63
CA TRP A 204 3.91 -9.94 0.64
C TRP A 204 3.16 -11.23 0.88
N TYR A 205 3.08 -11.61 2.14
CA TYR A 205 2.40 -12.81 2.60
C TYR A 205 1.18 -12.39 3.42
N VAL A 206 0.02 -12.97 3.13
CA VAL A 206 -1.26 -12.61 3.76
C VAL A 206 -1.90 -13.85 4.35
N ALA A 207 -2.33 -13.80 5.61
CA ALA A 207 -3.09 -14.88 6.22
C ALA A 207 -4.10 -14.39 7.26
N VAL A 208 -5.15 -15.17 7.45
CA VAL A 208 -6.18 -14.97 8.47
C VAL A 208 -5.78 -15.70 9.75
N TYR A 209 -6.00 -15.05 10.88
CA TYR A 209 -5.75 -15.53 12.23
C TYR A 209 -7.02 -15.43 13.08
N SER A 210 -7.03 -16.16 14.20
CA SER A 210 -8.02 -16.03 15.26
C SER A 210 -8.08 -14.60 15.81
N HIS A 211 -9.15 -14.28 16.54
CA HIS A 211 -9.39 -12.95 17.10
C HIS A 211 -8.25 -12.42 17.99
N ASP A 212 -7.59 -13.31 18.73
CA ASP A 212 -6.43 -13.00 19.56
C ASP A 212 -5.10 -12.95 18.76
N GLY A 213 -5.16 -13.17 17.44
CA GLY A 213 -4.02 -13.21 16.54
C GLY A 213 -3.06 -14.39 16.75
N SER A 214 -3.42 -15.38 17.58
CA SER A 214 -2.51 -16.45 18.01
C SER A 214 -2.48 -17.66 17.07
N THR A 215 -3.60 -17.98 16.43
CA THR A 215 -3.79 -19.19 15.64
C THR A 215 -4.05 -18.84 14.19
N GLN A 216 -3.22 -19.34 13.27
CA GLN A 216 -3.45 -19.17 11.84
C GLN A 216 -4.63 -20.03 11.38
N LEU A 217 -5.57 -19.41 10.68
CA LEU A 217 -6.83 -20.01 10.24
C LEU A 217 -6.95 -20.15 8.72
N SER A 218 -6.03 -19.60 7.93
CA SER A 218 -5.97 -19.76 6.47
C SER A 218 -4.61 -20.27 5.98
N ASP A 219 -4.55 -20.73 4.74
CA ASP A 219 -3.27 -20.78 4.02
C ASP A 219 -2.67 -19.38 3.88
N VAL A 220 -1.35 -19.30 3.72
CA VAL A 220 -0.66 -18.07 3.36
C VAL A 220 -0.89 -17.80 1.88
N VAL A 221 -1.26 -16.56 1.55
CA VAL A 221 -1.41 -16.10 0.17
C VAL A 221 -0.25 -15.18 -0.16
N ASP A 222 0.53 -15.56 -1.17
CA ASP A 222 1.59 -14.76 -1.77
C ASP A 222 0.99 -13.71 -2.71
N VAL A 223 1.31 -12.43 -2.50
CA VAL A 223 0.89 -11.33 -3.36
C VAL A 223 2.05 -10.42 -3.71
N TYR A 224 1.98 -9.81 -4.89
CA TYR A 224 2.98 -8.87 -5.38
C TYR A 224 2.37 -7.49 -5.52
N THR A 225 3.18 -6.48 -5.22
CA THR A 225 2.88 -5.09 -5.58
C THR A 225 3.94 -4.55 -6.53
N ASP A 226 3.56 -3.56 -7.33
CA ASP A 226 4.39 -2.86 -8.29
C ASP A 226 4.77 -1.47 -7.79
N GLY A 227 5.97 -1.02 -8.10
CA GLY A 227 6.34 0.39 -7.90
C GLY A 227 5.74 1.32 -8.95
N LYS A 228 5.53 0.82 -10.18
CA LYS A 228 4.98 1.52 -11.35
C LYS A 228 4.45 0.50 -12.38
N PRO A 229 3.55 0.88 -13.31
CA PRO A 229 2.77 2.13 -13.29
C PRO A 229 1.83 2.16 -12.06
N CYS A 230 1.30 3.33 -11.70
CA CYS A 230 0.42 3.46 -10.52
C CYS A 230 -0.81 4.35 -10.76
N GLU A 231 -0.94 4.88 -11.97
CA GLU A 231 -2.02 5.76 -12.37
C GLU A 231 -3.35 4.98 -12.36
N PRO A 232 -4.51 5.62 -12.05
CA PRO A 232 -5.79 4.93 -11.82
C PRO A 232 -6.29 4.03 -12.97
N SER A 233 -5.83 4.26 -14.21
CA SER A 233 -6.19 3.47 -15.40
C SER A 233 -5.07 2.54 -15.88
N SER A 234 -4.00 2.41 -15.10
CA SER A 234 -2.86 1.54 -15.44
C SER A 234 -3.09 0.10 -15.00
N SER A 235 -2.23 -0.81 -15.46
CA SER A 235 -2.25 -2.22 -15.05
C SER A 235 -1.44 -2.50 -13.77
N GLY A 236 -0.95 -1.47 -13.07
CA GLY A 236 -0.12 -1.64 -11.89
C GLY A 236 -0.88 -2.15 -10.67
N CYS A 237 -0.18 -2.84 -9.79
CA CYS A 237 -0.74 -3.40 -8.56
C CYS A 237 -0.16 -2.73 -7.32
N GLN A 238 -0.84 -1.74 -6.73
CA GLN A 238 -0.43 -1.21 -5.42
C GLN A 238 -1.32 -1.68 -4.28
N TRP A 239 -2.55 -2.08 -4.60
CA TRP A 239 -3.52 -2.64 -3.66
C TRP A 239 -4.11 -3.96 -4.18
N PRO A 240 -3.41 -5.09 -4.00
CA PRO A 240 -4.01 -6.40 -4.15
C PRO A 240 -5.23 -6.57 -3.24
N VAL A 241 -6.30 -7.14 -3.80
CA VAL A 241 -7.52 -7.52 -3.09
C VAL A 241 -7.50 -9.03 -2.88
N VAL A 242 -7.46 -9.44 -1.61
CA VAL A 242 -7.33 -10.83 -1.19
C VAL A 242 -8.57 -11.22 -0.39
N ASP A 243 -9.48 -11.97 -1.01
CA ASP A 243 -10.67 -12.43 -0.31
C ASP A 243 -10.46 -13.84 0.25
N PHE A 244 -10.88 -14.09 1.49
CA PHE A 244 -10.87 -15.42 2.10
C PHE A 244 -12.29 -15.95 2.26
N VAL A 245 -12.46 -17.27 2.17
CA VAL A 245 -13.74 -17.96 2.41
C VAL A 245 -13.55 -19.18 3.29
N ALA A 246 -14.46 -19.39 4.24
CA ALA A 246 -14.48 -20.60 5.05
C ALA A 246 -14.71 -21.85 4.18
N LYS A 247 -14.16 -22.99 4.61
CA LYS A 247 -14.26 -24.26 3.88
C LYS A 247 -15.48 -25.09 4.24
N TRP A 248 -15.91 -25.08 5.50
CA TRP A 248 -17.01 -25.90 6.03
C TRP A 248 -17.70 -25.17 7.19
#